data_AF-A0A3M1C1G0-F1
#
_entry.id   AF-A0A3M1C1G0-F1
#
_cell.length_a   1.000
_cell.length_b   1.000
_cell.length_c   1.000
_cell.angle_alpha   90.00
_cell.angle_beta   90.00
_cell.angle_gamma   90.00
#
_symmetry.space_group_name_H-M   'P 1'
#
loop_
_entity.id
_entity.type
_entity.pdbx_description
1 polymer ?
#
loop_
_entity_poly.entity_id
_entity_poly.type
_entity_poly.pdbx_seq_one_letter_code
_entity_poly.pdbx_strand_id
1 'polypeptide(L)'
;MFYQVLLLALLVMGSSVKAALKEQAGPFVLCKNQKMVRTIRVERNEKGQCYTLYTKSGVDRVIGQARHLNSCMSFLNNVKNNLEKAYWSCKTFSKVTIDKADDNKKE
;
A
#
# COMPACT_ATOMS: atom_id res chain seq x y z
N MET A 1 -37.94 -47.64 -2.04
CA MET A 1 -38.04 -46.53 -3.02
C MET A 1 -38.40 -45.19 -2.35
N PHE A 2 -37.69 -44.76 -1.30
CA PHE A 2 -37.91 -43.43 -0.69
C PHE A 2 -36.61 -42.70 -0.32
N TYR A 3 -35.44 -43.31 -0.58
CA TYR A 3 -34.13 -42.76 -0.20
C TYR A 3 -33.41 -41.99 -1.32
N GLN A 4 -33.97 -41.94 -2.54
CA GLN A 4 -33.31 -41.30 -3.69
C GLN A 4 -33.63 -39.80 -3.87
N VAL A 5 -34.62 -39.26 -3.17
CA VAL A 5 -35.03 -37.85 -3.36
C VAL A 5 -34.30 -36.89 -2.40
N LEU A 6 -33.66 -37.40 -1.35
CA LEU A 6 -32.99 -36.55 -0.34
C LEU A 6 -31.54 -36.14 -0.71
N LEU A 7 -31.01 -36.62 -1.84
CA LEU A 7 -29.61 -36.44 -2.24
C LEU A 7 -29.34 -35.20 -3.11
N LEU A 8 -30.35 -34.38 -3.39
CA LEU A 8 -30.26 -33.26 -4.35
C LEU A 8 -30.39 -31.85 -3.73
N ALA A 9 -30.58 -31.72 -2.41
CA ALA A 9 -30.98 -30.45 -1.79
C ALA A 9 -29.87 -29.65 -1.07
N LEU A 10 -28.61 -30.07 -1.03
CA LEU A 10 -27.56 -29.35 -0.28
C LEU A 10 -26.27 -29.09 -1.08
N LEU A 11 -26.41 -28.80 -2.38
CA LEU A 11 -25.32 -28.28 -3.23
C LEU A 11 -25.33 -26.75 -3.35
N VAL A 12 -25.91 -26.03 -2.38
CA VAL A 12 -26.01 -24.57 -2.40
C VAL A 12 -25.47 -24.00 -1.09
N MET A 13 -24.16 -24.03 -0.88
CA MET A 13 -23.50 -23.17 0.11
C MET A 13 -21.99 -23.31 -0.04
N GLY A 14 -21.34 -22.34 -0.71
CA GLY A 14 -19.88 -22.33 -0.77
C GLY A 14 -19.24 -21.46 -1.84
N SER A 15 -19.85 -20.35 -2.28
CA SER A 15 -19.10 -19.35 -3.04
C SER A 15 -18.10 -18.68 -2.10
N SER A 16 -16.87 -19.20 -2.04
CA SER A 16 -15.76 -18.54 -1.36
C SER A 16 -15.41 -17.25 -2.10
N VAL A 17 -16.02 -16.14 -1.68
CA VAL A 17 -15.61 -14.80 -2.11
C VAL A 17 -14.23 -14.55 -1.51
N LYS A 18 -13.18 -14.71 -2.32
CA LYS A 18 -11.84 -14.20 -1.96
C LYS A 18 -11.90 -12.68 -2.02
N ALA A 19 -12.14 -12.05 -0.87
CA ALA A 19 -11.98 -10.61 -0.74
C ALA A 19 -10.49 -10.27 -0.95
N ALA A 20 -10.16 -9.74 -2.13
CA ALA A 20 -8.88 -9.11 -2.34
C ALA A 20 -8.83 -7.88 -1.44
N LEU A 21 -8.05 -7.95 -0.35
CA LEU A 21 -7.74 -6.80 0.47
C LEU A 21 -7.05 -5.77 -0.42
N LYS A 22 -7.82 -4.76 -0.83
CA LYS A 22 -7.30 -3.59 -1.53
C LYS A 22 -6.37 -2.90 -0.54
N GLU A 23 -5.07 -3.14 -0.68
CA GLU A 23 -4.04 -2.47 0.11
C GLU A 23 -4.24 -0.97 -0.10
N GLN A 24 -4.88 -0.33 0.87
CA GLN A 24 -5.08 1.12 0.83
C GLN A 24 -3.73 1.73 1.13
N ALA A 25 -2.97 1.98 0.05
CA ALA A 25 -1.71 2.69 0.15
C ALA A 25 -1.98 4.03 0.83
N GLY A 26 -1.36 4.21 2.00
CA GLY A 26 -1.45 5.43 2.77
C GLY A 26 -0.80 6.62 2.04
N PRO A 27 -0.68 7.78 2.71
CA PRO A 27 -0.06 8.96 2.13
C PRO A 27 1.30 8.65 1.49
N PHE A 28 1.45 9.08 0.23
CA PHE A 28 2.61 8.79 -0.61
C PHE A 28 3.19 10.08 -1.18
N VAL A 29 4.50 10.23 -1.15
CA VAL A 29 5.22 11.35 -1.76
C VAL A 29 6.26 10.80 -2.72
N LEU A 30 6.25 11.30 -3.95
CA LEU A 30 7.30 11.05 -4.93
C LEU A 30 8.11 12.33 -5.12
N CYS A 31 9.41 12.24 -4.93
CA CYS A 31 10.36 13.33 -5.14
C CYS A 31 11.31 13.00 -6.28
N LYS A 32 11.49 13.93 -7.22
CA LYS A 32 12.36 13.79 -8.38
C LYS A 32 13.41 14.89 -8.40
N ASN A 33 14.64 14.52 -8.72
CA ASN A 33 15.72 15.45 -9.05
C ASN A 33 16.48 14.89 -10.26
N GLN A 34 16.32 15.56 -11.40
CA GLN A 34 16.81 15.09 -12.70
C GLN A 34 16.36 13.64 -12.98
N LYS A 35 17.29 12.67 -13.03
CA LYS A 35 17.02 11.24 -13.27
C LYS A 35 16.83 10.44 -11.99
N MET A 36 17.03 11.04 -10.82
CA MET A 36 16.87 10.36 -9.53
C MET A 36 15.44 10.50 -9.02
N VAL A 37 14.90 9.40 -8.49
CA VAL A 37 13.59 9.34 -7.85
C VAL A 37 13.74 8.79 -6.43
N ARG A 38 13.03 9.42 -5.51
CA ARG A 38 12.88 8.98 -4.12
C ARG A 38 11.41 8.97 -3.78
N THR A 39 11.00 8.04 -2.94
CA THR A 39 9.61 7.97 -2.48
C THR A 39 9.59 7.93 -0.96
N ILE A 40 8.51 8.46 -0.39
CA ILE A 40 8.22 8.40 1.03
C ILE A 40 6.78 7.92 1.14
N ARG A 41 6.52 6.94 1.99
CA ARG A 41 5.16 6.40 2.19
C ARG A 41 4.90 6.08 3.64
N VAL A 42 3.64 6.19 4.03
CA VAL A 42 3.18 5.78 5.35
C VAL A 42 2.33 4.53 5.22
N GLU A 43 2.76 3.48 5.90
CA GLU A 43 2.03 2.21 6.01
C GLU A 43 1.50 2.04 7.44
N ARG A 44 0.45 1.26 7.61
CA ARG A 44 -0.10 0.91 8.93
C ARG A 44 -0.14 -0.60 9.07
N ASN A 45 0.35 -1.11 10.18
CA ASN A 45 0.24 -2.54 10.50
C ASN A 45 -1.12 -2.88 11.12
N GLU A 46 -1.39 -4.18 11.26
CA GLU A 46 -2.60 -4.72 11.88
C GLU A 46 -2.77 -4.29 13.35
N LYS A 47 -1.66 -3.97 14.03
CA LYS A 47 -1.64 -3.48 15.41
C LYS A 47 -1.94 -1.98 15.53
N GLY A 48 -2.28 -1.31 14.42
CA GLY A 48 -2.60 0.12 14.36
C GLY A 48 -1.40 1.07 14.40
N GLN A 49 -0.17 0.55 14.50
CA GLN A 49 1.05 1.35 14.41
C GLN A 49 1.30 1.73 12.95
N CYS A 50 1.80 2.94 12.72
CA CYS A 50 2.25 3.39 11.41
C CYS A 50 3.78 3.40 11.30
N TYR A 51 4.25 3.18 10.09
CA TYR A 51 5.65 3.22 9.70
C TYR A 51 5.80 4.19 8.53
N THR A 52 6.81 5.04 8.61
CA THR A 52 7.20 5.91 7.49
C THR A 52 8.41 5.27 6.82
N LEU A 53 8.24 4.88 5.56
CA LEU A 53 9.30 4.29 4.75
C LEU A 53 9.81 5.31 3.74
N TYR A 54 11.12 5.32 3.54
CA TYR A 54 11.80 6.14 2.56
C TYR A 54 12.65 5.28 1.64
N THR A 55 12.43 5.42 0.34
CA THR A 55 13.13 4.67 -0.70
C THR A 55 14.25 5.52 -1.30
N LYS A 56 15.47 4.98 -1.27
CA LYS A 56 16.65 5.56 -1.93
C LYS A 56 17.36 4.47 -2.73
N SER A 57 17.53 4.71 -4.03
CA SER A 57 18.18 3.76 -4.95
C SER A 57 17.53 2.37 -4.93
N GLY A 58 16.20 2.32 -4.88
CA GLY A 58 15.42 1.07 -4.85
C GLY A 58 15.38 0.37 -3.49
N VAL A 59 16.06 0.90 -2.46
CA VAL A 59 16.08 0.31 -1.11
C VAL A 59 15.17 1.09 -0.18
N ASP A 60 14.23 0.38 0.42
CA ASP A 60 13.34 0.91 1.46
C ASP A 60 14.01 0.89 2.82
N ARG A 61 13.85 1.99 3.56
CA ARG A 61 14.23 2.06 4.97
C ARG A 61 13.11 2.67 5.80
N VAL A 62 12.85 2.06 6.95
CA VAL A 62 11.97 2.66 7.97
C VAL A 62 12.71 3.83 8.60
N ILE A 63 12.13 5.02 8.49
CA ILE A 63 12.69 6.27 9.03
C ILE A 63 11.87 6.81 10.20
N GLY A 64 10.72 6.20 10.48
CA GLY A 64 9.87 6.56 11.61
C GLY A 64 8.85 5.47 11.91
N GLN A 65 8.50 5.34 13.19
CA GLN A 65 7.46 4.45 13.68
C GLN A 65 6.68 5.18 14.78
N ALA A 66 5.35 5.12 14.74
CA ALA A 66 4.52 5.71 15.77
C ALA A 66 3.15 5.00 15.88
N ARG A 67 2.44 5.27 16.98
CA ARG A 67 1.02 4.84 17.12
C ARG A 67 0.05 5.78 16.42
N HIS A 68 0.37 7.07 16.39
CA HIS A 68 -0.50 8.10 15.83
C HIS A 68 -0.08 8.45 14.40
N LEU A 69 -1.05 8.52 13.48
CA LEU A 69 -0.80 8.83 12.07
C LEU A 69 -0.10 10.19 11.89
N ASN A 70 -0.47 11.20 12.69
CA ASN A 70 0.13 12.53 12.65
C ASN A 70 1.65 12.49 12.89
N SER A 71 2.13 11.59 13.74
CA SER A 71 3.56 11.42 14.00
C SER A 71 4.27 10.83 12.78
N CYS A 72 3.71 9.82 12.13
CA CYS A 72 4.25 9.28 10.87
C CYS A 72 4.26 10.31 9.74
N MET A 73 3.20 11.13 9.67
CA MET A 73 3.14 12.26 8.74
C MET A 73 4.20 13.32 9.04
N SER A 74 4.57 13.55 10.30
CA SER A 74 5.67 14.46 10.66
C SER A 74 7.00 13.98 10.08
N PHE A 75 7.34 12.70 10.22
CA PHE A 75 8.56 12.14 9.57
C PHE A 75 8.53 12.32 8.05
N LEU A 76 7.39 12.05 7.42
CA LEU A 76 7.22 12.21 5.98
C LEU A 76 7.43 13.66 5.55
N ASN A 77 6.78 14.61 6.24
CA ASN A 77 6.89 16.03 5.94
C ASN A 77 8.30 16.57 6.17
N ASN A 78 8.98 16.11 7.23
CA ASN A 78 10.36 16.50 7.50
C ASN A 78 11.30 16.09 6.35
N VAL A 79 11.17 14.84 5.86
CA VAL A 79 11.99 14.38 4.73
C VAL A 79 11.62 15.10 3.44
N LYS A 80 10.32 15.26 3.15
CA LYS A 80 9.84 16.04 1.99
C LYS A 80 10.45 17.44 1.99
N ASN A 81 10.32 18.18 3.10
CA ASN A 81 10.82 19.54 3.23
C ASN A 81 12.34 19.61 3.05
N ASN A 82 13.08 18.64 3.58
CA ASN A 82 14.53 18.58 3.41
C ASN A 82 14.94 18.32 1.95
N LEU A 83 14.19 17.47 1.24
CA LEU A 83 14.42 17.23 -0.19
C LEU A 83 14.08 18.47 -1.02
N GLU A 84 12.97 19.14 -0.74
CA GLU A 84 12.57 20.37 -1.43
C GLU A 84 13.60 21.49 -1.21
N LYS A 85 14.12 21.66 0.02
CA LYS A 85 15.25 22.56 0.32
C LYS A 85 16.52 22.20 -0.44
N ALA A 86 16.72 20.93 -0.77
CA ALA A 86 17.81 20.44 -1.61
C ALA A 86 17.46 20.41 -3.11
N TYR A 87 16.48 21.22 -3.54
CA TYR A 87 16.04 21.39 -4.93
C TYR A 87 15.41 20.15 -5.58
N TRP A 88 14.81 19.26 -4.79
CA TRP A 88 13.96 18.19 -5.33
C TRP A 88 12.54 18.68 -5.57
N SER A 89 11.91 18.22 -6.64
CA SER A 89 10.49 18.46 -6.91
C SER A 89 9.66 17.30 -6.33
N CYS A 90 8.81 17.58 -5.33
CA CYS A 90 8.02 16.57 -4.65
C CYS A 90 6.52 16.72 -4.95
N LYS A 91 5.84 15.59 -5.16
CA LYS A 91 4.38 15.51 -5.35
C LYS A 91 3.78 14.56 -4.33
N THR A 92 2.72 15.01 -3.66
CA THR A 92 1.97 14.24 -2.66
C THR A 92 0.73 13.63 -3.29
N PHE A 93 0.44 12.39 -2.91
CA PHE A 93 -0.70 11.61 -3.37
C PHE A 93 -1.43 11.06 -2.15
N SER A 94 -2.71 11.42 -2.02
CA SER A 94 -3.54 11.05 -0.87
C SER A 94 -4.11 9.63 -1.00
N LYS A 95 -4.11 9.07 -2.20
CA LYS A 95 -4.60 7.73 -2.52
C LYS A 95 -3.89 7.25 -3.79
N VAL A 96 -3.11 6.19 -3.68
CA VAL A 96 -2.48 5.53 -4.83
C VAL A 96 -3.17 4.19 -5.01
N THR A 97 -3.86 4.01 -6.13
CA THR A 97 -4.29 2.67 -6.56
C THR A 97 -3.11 2.09 -7.31
N ILE A 98 -2.42 1.13 -6.70
CA ILE A 98 -1.45 0.31 -7.45
C ILE A 98 -2.26 -0.80 -8.09
N ASP A 99 -2.64 -0.59 -9.35
CA ASP A 99 -3.11 -1.70 -10.17
C ASP A 99 -1.89 -2.59 -10.39
N LYS A 100 -1.90 -3.80 -9.82
CA LYS A 100 -0.90 -4.81 -10.15
C LYS A 100 -0.97 -5.01 -11.67
N ALA A 101 0.16 -4.89 -12.35
CA ALA A 101 0.21 -5.28 -13.74
C ALA A 101 -0.22 -6.76 -13.83
N ASP A 102 -1.24 -7.03 -14.64
CA ASP A 102 -1.65 -8.39 -14.99
C ASP A 102 -0.47 -9.11 -15.67
N ASP A 103 0.24 -9.96 -14.93
CA ASP A 103 1.12 -11.00 -15.48
C ASP A 103 0.26 -12.13 -16.08
N ASN A 104 -0.58 -11.81 -17.07
CA ASN A 104 -1.27 -12.77 -17.91
C ASN A 104 -0.88 -12.55 -19.38
N LYS A 105 0.40 -12.77 -19.68
CA LYS A 105 0.82 -13.07 -21.05
C LYS A 105 1.04 -14.58 -21.15
N LYS A 106 -0.04 -15.30 -21.47
CA LYS A 106 0.02 -16.68 -21.95
C LYS A 106 0.67 -16.66 -23.35
N GLU A 107 1.81 -17.33 -23.48
CA GLU A 107 2.25 -17.89 -24.76
C GLU A 107 1.43 -19.14 -25.10
#